data_AF-A0A6V7LC51-F1
#
_entry.id   AF-A0A6V7LC51-F1
#
_cell.length_a   1.000
_cell.length_b   1.000
_cell.length_c   1.000
_cell.angle_alpha   90.00
_cell.angle_beta   90.00
_cell.angle_gamma   90.00
#
_symmetry.space_group_name_H-M   'P 1'
#
loop_
_entity.id
_entity.type
_entity.pdbx_description
1 polymer ?
#
loop_
_entity_poly.entity_id
_entity_poly.type
_entity_poly.pdbx_seq_one_letter_code
_entity_poly.pdbx_strand_id
1 'polypeptide(L)'
;VEETVMPYLEILGDFREKIRNQAKAIKATDILKECDTLRDDILPNVGVRLEDDDSSTCKIKLVNKDELLKEREAKKRLEAEKAAEKERKKAEAAAANAAKEAQRKIPPTEMFKLEKDKYSMFDDKGLPTHDAEGKEISKGQLKKLQKLQQAQEKKYNEYLATIQNGA
;
A
#
# COMPACT_ATOMS: atom_id res chain seq x y z
N VAL A 1 -32.64 20.79 27.59
CA VAL A 1 -31.72 19.65 27.35
C VAL A 1 -30.28 20.08 27.61
N GLU A 2 -29.80 21.13 26.93
CA GLU A 2 -28.48 21.72 27.15
C GLU A 2 -28.25 22.11 28.63
N GLU A 3 -29.14 22.88 29.24
CA GLU A 3 -29.04 23.31 30.65
C GLU A 3 -29.03 22.14 31.67
N THR A 4 -29.63 21.00 31.30
CA THR A 4 -29.66 19.81 32.16
C THR A 4 -28.41 18.94 31.99
N VAL A 5 -27.79 18.94 30.80
CA VAL A 5 -26.68 18.04 30.45
C VAL A 5 -25.32 18.71 30.65
N MET A 6 -25.23 20.04 30.50
CA MET A 6 -24.00 20.80 30.66
C MET A 6 -23.28 20.57 32.00
N PRO A 7 -23.96 20.59 33.18
CA PRO A 7 -23.29 20.33 34.45
C PRO A 7 -22.64 18.94 34.53
N TYR A 8 -23.28 17.92 33.92
CA TYR A 8 -22.72 16.57 33.87
C TYR A 8 -21.52 16.49 32.93
N LEU A 9 -21.54 17.20 31.80
CA LEU A 9 -20.43 17.25 30.86
C LEU A 9 -19.23 18.01 31.43
N GLU A 10 -19.47 19.07 32.22
CA GLU A 10 -18.44 19.79 32.97
C GLU A 10 -17.77 18.87 34.00
N ILE A 11 -18.57 18.18 34.82
CA ILE A 11 -18.06 17.20 35.79
C ILE A 11 -17.26 16.10 35.09
N LEU A 12 -17.73 15.60 33.93
CA LEU A 12 -17.03 14.58 33.15
C LEU A 12 -15.73 15.10 32.55
N GLY A 13 -15.72 16.33 32.03
CA GLY A 13 -14.54 17.01 31.51
C GLY A 13 -13.46 17.15 32.58
N ASP A 14 -13.84 17.68 33.74
CA ASP A 14 -12.95 17.86 34.90
C ASP A 14 -12.40 16.52 35.41
N PHE A 15 -13.25 15.49 35.47
CA PHE A 15 -12.81 14.15 35.86
C PHE A 15 -11.79 13.58 34.87
N ARG A 16 -12.08 13.65 33.57
CA ARG A 16 -11.16 13.20 32.51
C ARG A 16 -9.84 13.95 32.59
N GLU A 17 -9.85 15.27 32.76
CA GLU A 17 -8.63 16.08 32.82
C GLU A 17 -7.73 15.66 33.99
N LYS A 18 -8.31 15.45 35.19
CA LYS A 18 -7.60 14.94 36.36
C LYS A 18 -6.97 13.57 36.09
N ILE A 19 -7.71 12.65 35.49
CA ILE A 19 -7.22 11.31 35.13
C ILE A 19 -6.12 11.39 34.06
N ARG A 20 -6.28 12.21 33.03
CA ARG A 20 -5.28 12.44 31.98
C ARG A 20 -3.99 12.99 32.55
N ASN A 21 -4.06 13.95 33.47
CA ASN A 21 -2.89 14.55 34.10
C ASN A 21 -2.15 13.55 35.00
N GLN A 22 -2.89 12.74 35.78
CA GLN A 22 -2.28 11.65 36.55
C GLN A 22 -1.64 10.60 35.62
N ALA A 23 -2.34 10.20 34.55
CA ALA A 23 -1.84 9.24 33.56
C ALA A 23 -0.58 9.72 32.84
N LYS A 24 -0.48 11.02 32.53
CA LYS A 24 0.75 11.64 31.99
C LYS A 24 1.90 11.54 32.99
N ALA A 25 1.65 11.83 34.27
CA ALA A 25 2.67 11.78 35.32
C ALA A 25 3.25 10.37 35.52
N ILE A 26 2.38 9.35 35.49
CA ILE A 26 2.78 7.93 35.63
C ILE A 26 3.13 7.27 34.29
N LYS A 27 3.03 7.99 33.17
CA LYS A 27 3.20 7.48 31.79
C LYS A 27 2.31 6.27 31.46
N ALA A 28 1.10 6.20 32.03
CA ALA A 28 0.14 5.14 31.76
C ALA A 28 -0.50 5.34 30.39
N THR A 29 0.13 4.77 29.36
CA THR A 29 -0.31 4.94 27.97
C THR A 29 -1.71 4.40 27.70
N ASP A 30 -2.14 3.33 28.37
CA ASP A 30 -3.47 2.75 28.15
C ASP A 30 -4.59 3.63 28.72
N ILE A 31 -4.37 4.27 29.86
CA ILE A 31 -5.33 5.24 30.42
C ILE A 31 -5.44 6.46 29.50
N LEU A 32 -4.31 6.93 28.94
CA LEU A 32 -4.33 8.03 27.96
C LEU A 32 -5.11 7.68 26.71
N LYS A 33 -4.96 6.45 26.19
CA LYS A 33 -5.75 5.95 25.05
C LYS A 33 -7.25 5.95 25.37
N GLU A 34 -7.66 5.46 26.54
CA GLU A 34 -9.07 5.49 26.95
C GLU A 34 -9.62 6.92 27.07
N CYS A 35 -8.82 7.87 27.60
CA CYS A 35 -9.20 9.29 27.61
C CYS A 35 -9.36 9.87 26.20
N ASP A 36 -8.55 9.44 25.22
CA ASP A 36 -8.64 9.87 23.83
C ASP A 36 -9.84 9.19 23.12
N THR A 37 -10.10 7.90 23.36
CA THR A 37 -11.29 7.19 22.86
C THR A 37 -12.58 7.85 23.36
N LEU A 38 -12.66 8.23 24.64
CA LEU A 38 -13.82 8.96 25.16
C LEU A 38 -14.03 10.29 24.42
N ARG A 39 -12.94 11.04 24.18
CA ARG A 39 -12.95 12.36 23.53
C ARG A 39 -13.32 12.29 22.04
N ASP A 40 -12.69 11.39 21.32
CA ASP A 40 -12.70 11.38 19.85
C ASP A 40 -13.71 10.39 19.27
N ASP A 41 -14.03 9.32 20.00
CA ASP A 41 -14.87 8.23 19.50
C ASP A 41 -16.23 8.13 20.17
N ILE A 42 -16.37 8.43 21.46
CA ILE A 42 -17.61 8.22 22.24
C ILE A 42 -18.45 9.50 22.31
N LEU A 43 -17.90 10.59 22.85
CA LEU A 43 -18.64 11.84 23.04
C LEU A 43 -19.17 12.46 21.73
N PRO A 44 -18.44 12.38 20.60
CA PRO A 44 -18.98 12.84 19.32
C PRO A 44 -20.24 12.08 18.87
N ASN A 45 -20.42 10.81 19.26
CA ASN A 45 -21.61 10.03 18.91
C ASN A 45 -22.88 10.51 19.63
N VAL A 46 -22.72 11.32 20.68
CA VAL A 46 -23.83 11.97 21.40
C VAL A 46 -23.87 13.48 21.14
N GLY A 47 -23.10 13.98 20.16
CA GLY A 47 -23.08 15.39 19.79
C GLY A 47 -22.27 16.26 20.76
N VAL A 48 -21.30 15.70 21.47
CA VAL A 48 -20.45 16.43 22.43
C VAL A 48 -19.01 16.42 21.93
N ARG A 49 -18.39 17.59 21.83
CA ARG A 49 -16.95 17.74 21.55
C ARG A 49 -16.28 18.40 22.75
N LEU A 50 -15.25 17.73 23.28
CA LEU A 50 -14.38 18.29 24.31
C LEU A 50 -13.11 18.84 23.66
N GLU A 51 -12.83 20.12 23.90
CA GLU A 51 -11.59 20.78 23.53
C GLU A 51 -10.74 20.95 24.79
N ASP A 52 -9.61 20.24 24.80
CA ASP A 52 -8.54 20.43 25.79
C ASP A 52 -7.85 21.77 25.44
N ASP A 53 -7.96 22.78 26.31
CA ASP A 53 -7.17 24.02 26.28
C ASP A 53 -6.04 23.89 27.31
N ASP A 54 -4.95 24.65 27.16
CA ASP A 54 -3.86 24.69 28.16
C ASP A 54 -4.27 25.51 29.40
N SER A 55 -5.40 26.21 29.31
CA SER A 55 -6.11 26.74 30.48
C SER A 55 -6.94 25.61 31.10
N SER A 56 -6.85 25.47 32.42
CA SER A 56 -7.37 24.39 33.29
C SER A 56 -8.90 24.22 33.32
N THR A 57 -9.58 24.47 32.22
CA THR A 57 -11.01 24.33 32.03
C THR A 57 -11.30 23.72 30.65
N CYS A 58 -11.85 22.51 30.63
CA CYS A 58 -12.31 21.85 29.41
C CYS A 58 -13.42 22.68 28.73
N LYS A 59 -13.22 23.07 27.47
CA LYS A 59 -14.27 23.74 26.67
C LYS A 59 -15.18 22.69 26.03
N ILE A 60 -16.46 22.76 26.34
CA ILE A 60 -17.49 21.82 25.86
C ILE A 60 -18.25 22.49 24.72
N LYS A 61 -18.29 21.85 23.56
CA LYS A 61 -19.14 22.27 22.43
C LYS A 61 -20.17 21.20 22.17
N LEU A 62 -21.45 21.58 22.24
CA LEU A 62 -22.53 20.77 21.70
C LEU A 62 -22.57 20.98 20.19
N VAL A 63 -22.47 19.87 19.46
CA VAL A 63 -22.45 19.84 17.99
C VAL A 63 -23.53 18.87 17.53
N ASN A 64 -24.13 19.13 16.37
CA ASN A 64 -25.16 18.26 15.85
C ASN A 64 -24.60 16.86 15.54
N LYS A 65 -25.17 15.83 16.18
CA LYS A 65 -24.76 14.42 16.10
C LYS A 65 -24.76 13.90 14.65
N ASP A 66 -25.71 14.34 13.84
CA ASP A 66 -25.87 13.85 12.47
C ASP A 66 -24.77 14.36 11.52
N GLU A 67 -24.19 15.53 11.81
CA GLU A 67 -23.07 16.07 11.03
C GLU A 67 -21.75 15.38 11.41
N LEU A 68 -21.52 15.14 12.71
CA LEU A 68 -20.30 14.48 13.20
C LEU A 68 -20.20 13.02 12.75
N LEU A 69 -21.32 12.28 12.73
CA LEU A 69 -21.33 10.90 12.24
C LEU A 69 -21.02 10.83 10.74
N LYS A 70 -21.60 11.72 9.94
CA LYS A 70 -21.32 11.79 8.48
C LYS A 70 -19.87 12.13 8.18
N GLU A 71 -19.26 13.06 8.92
CA GLU A 71 -17.85 13.43 8.72
C GLU A 71 -16.92 12.26 9.07
N ARG A 72 -17.21 11.53 10.15
CA ARG A 72 -16.42 10.36 10.58
C ARG A 72 -16.53 9.20 9.62
N GLU A 73 -17.72 8.91 9.11
CA GLU A 73 -17.93 7.90 8.07
C GLU A 73 -17.23 8.27 6.76
N ALA A 74 -17.31 9.54 6.35
CA ALA A 74 -16.60 10.02 5.17
C ALA A 74 -15.07 9.88 5.32
N LYS A 75 -14.53 10.22 6.50
CA LYS A 75 -13.10 10.08 6.77
C LYS A 75 -12.65 8.61 6.80
N LYS A 76 -13.41 7.72 7.47
CA LYS A 76 -13.11 6.27 7.47
C LYS A 76 -13.17 5.68 6.07
N ARG A 77 -14.14 6.09 5.25
CA ARG A 77 -14.25 5.62 3.86
C ARG A 77 -13.06 6.06 3.03
N LEU A 78 -12.63 7.31 3.17
CA LEU A 78 -11.47 7.85 2.45
C LEU A 78 -10.16 7.14 2.88
N GLU A 79 -10.00 6.85 4.17
CA GLU A 79 -8.84 6.11 4.68
C GLU A 79 -8.84 4.65 4.19
N ALA A 80 -9.99 3.97 4.19
CA ALA A 80 -10.12 2.63 3.67
C ALA A 80 -9.84 2.56 2.15
N GLU A 81 -10.32 3.55 1.38
CA GLU A 81 -10.06 3.63 -0.06
C GLU A 81 -8.58 3.86 -0.35
N LYS A 82 -7.91 4.76 0.39
CA LYS A 82 -6.46 4.98 0.28
C LYS A 82 -5.66 3.74 0.66
N ALA A 83 -6.07 3.01 1.69
CA ALA A 83 -5.43 1.76 2.09
C ALA A 83 -5.54 0.70 1.00
N ALA A 84 -6.74 0.52 0.44
CA ALA A 84 -7.00 -0.42 -0.65
C ALA A 84 -6.23 -0.06 -1.93
N GLU A 85 -6.16 1.23 -2.30
CA GLU A 85 -5.38 1.67 -3.47
C GLU A 85 -3.88 1.43 -3.27
N LYS A 86 -3.36 1.70 -2.07
CA LYS A 86 -1.95 1.44 -1.75
C LYS A 86 -1.63 -0.06 -1.83
N GLU A 87 -2.51 -0.91 -1.33
CA GLU A 87 -2.35 -2.36 -1.41
C GLU A 87 -2.39 -2.87 -2.85
N ARG A 88 -3.34 -2.38 -3.65
CA ARG A 88 -3.42 -2.71 -5.09
C ARG A 88 -2.16 -2.31 -5.84
N LYS A 89 -1.67 -1.08 -5.64
CA LYS A 89 -0.41 -0.60 -6.26
C LYS A 89 0.79 -1.43 -5.83
N LYS A 90 0.86 -1.86 -4.56
CA LYS A 90 1.93 -2.72 -4.06
C LYS A 90 1.89 -4.10 -4.72
N ALA A 91 0.70 -4.69 -4.86
CA ALA A 91 0.51 -5.98 -5.52
C ALA A 91 0.88 -5.91 -7.03
N GLU A 92 0.45 -4.87 -7.74
CA GLU A 92 0.80 -4.65 -9.15
C GLU A 92 2.32 -4.45 -9.33
N ALA A 93 2.96 -3.66 -8.47
CA ALA A 93 4.41 -3.47 -8.52
C ALA A 93 5.19 -4.76 -8.23
N ALA A 94 4.73 -5.56 -7.26
CA ALA A 94 5.33 -6.86 -6.95
C ALA A 94 5.19 -7.84 -8.13
N ALA A 95 4.01 -7.91 -8.75
CA ALA A 95 3.78 -8.75 -9.93
C ALA A 95 4.65 -8.30 -11.13
N ALA A 96 4.75 -7.00 -11.38
CA ALA A 96 5.59 -6.45 -12.45
C ALA A 96 7.08 -6.73 -12.21
N ASN A 97 7.54 -6.65 -10.97
CA ASN A 97 8.92 -6.98 -10.61
C ASN A 97 9.19 -8.48 -10.75
N ALA A 98 8.29 -9.34 -10.27
CA ALA A 98 8.41 -10.79 -10.44
C ALA A 98 8.44 -11.20 -11.91
N ALA A 99 7.63 -10.58 -12.77
CA ALA A 99 7.66 -10.81 -14.21
C ALA A 99 8.99 -10.37 -14.85
N LYS A 100 9.54 -9.22 -14.44
CA LYS A 100 10.86 -8.75 -14.92
C LYS A 100 11.98 -9.68 -14.46
N GLU A 101 11.95 -10.15 -13.22
CA GLU A 101 12.93 -11.11 -12.70
C GLU A 101 12.83 -12.46 -13.41
N ALA A 102 11.62 -12.98 -13.59
CA ALA A 102 11.41 -14.22 -14.34
C ALA A 102 11.96 -14.10 -15.77
N GLN A 103 11.73 -12.96 -16.45
CA GLN A 103 12.31 -12.72 -17.78
C GLN A 103 13.83 -12.68 -17.76
N ARG A 104 14.47 -12.03 -16.78
CA ARG A 104 15.93 -11.96 -16.70
C ARG A 104 16.60 -13.30 -16.36
N LYS A 105 15.85 -14.24 -15.79
CA LYS A 105 16.29 -15.62 -15.50
C LYS A 105 16.28 -16.54 -16.72
N ILE A 106 15.64 -16.14 -17.83
CA ILE A 106 15.55 -16.99 -19.02
C ILE A 106 16.89 -16.95 -19.77
N PRO A 107 17.53 -18.11 -20.01
CA PRO A 107 18.74 -18.17 -20.83
C PRO A 107 18.49 -17.64 -22.25
N PRO A 108 19.44 -16.90 -22.85
CA PRO A 108 19.26 -16.33 -24.19
C PRO A 108 19.04 -17.40 -25.28
N THR A 109 19.56 -18.61 -25.10
CA THR A 109 19.37 -19.76 -26.00
C THR A 109 17.97 -20.39 -25.90
N GLU A 110 17.25 -20.16 -24.81
CA GLU A 110 15.92 -20.73 -24.54
C GLU A 110 14.80 -19.70 -24.77
N MET A 111 15.11 -18.40 -24.78
CA MET A 111 14.13 -17.32 -24.89
C MET A 111 13.14 -17.51 -26.04
N PHE A 112 13.62 -17.80 -27.25
CA PHE A 112 12.74 -17.98 -28.41
C PHE A 112 12.07 -19.36 -28.47
N LYS A 113 12.63 -20.36 -27.79
CA LYS A 113 12.04 -21.71 -27.71
C LYS A 113 10.77 -21.73 -26.85
N LEU A 114 10.61 -20.74 -25.98
CA LEU A 114 9.38 -20.52 -25.21
C LEU A 114 8.26 -19.90 -26.05
N GLU A 115 8.60 -19.19 -27.14
CA GLU A 115 7.66 -18.57 -28.08
C GLU A 115 7.27 -19.56 -29.20
N LYS A 116 6.80 -20.76 -28.81
CA LYS A 116 6.39 -21.83 -29.74
C LYS A 116 5.17 -21.46 -30.60
N ASP A 117 4.44 -20.42 -30.20
CA ASP A 117 3.36 -19.80 -30.96
C ASP A 117 3.86 -19.00 -32.16
N LYS A 118 5.15 -18.62 -32.20
CA LYS A 118 5.73 -17.76 -33.24
C LYS A 118 6.80 -18.42 -34.09
N TYR A 119 7.45 -19.47 -33.58
CA TYR A 119 8.59 -20.11 -34.24
C TYR A 119 8.50 -21.62 -34.16
N SER A 120 8.83 -22.30 -35.26
CA SER A 120 8.72 -23.76 -35.38
C SER A 120 10.06 -24.49 -35.35
N MET A 121 11.15 -23.85 -35.82
CA MET A 121 12.48 -24.43 -35.87
C MET A 121 13.54 -23.45 -35.36
N PHE A 122 14.61 -23.98 -34.77
CA PHE A 122 15.68 -23.22 -34.14
C PHE A 122 17.05 -23.79 -34.49
N ASP A 123 18.08 -22.95 -34.52
CA ASP A 123 19.48 -23.36 -34.72
C ASP A 123 20.17 -23.80 -33.40
N ASP A 124 21.43 -24.21 -33.50
CA ASP A 124 22.25 -24.62 -32.34
C ASP A 124 22.47 -23.50 -31.30
N LYS A 125 22.23 -22.24 -31.70
CA LYS A 125 22.32 -21.07 -30.83
C LYS A 125 20.95 -20.65 -30.27
N GLY A 126 19.89 -21.41 -30.57
CA GLY A 126 18.53 -21.13 -30.13
C GLY A 126 17.84 -19.99 -30.87
N LEU A 127 18.35 -19.57 -32.03
CA LEU A 127 17.72 -18.57 -32.89
C LEU A 127 16.68 -19.24 -33.79
N PRO A 128 15.49 -18.63 -33.95
CA PRO A 128 14.49 -19.11 -34.88
C PRO A 128 15.01 -19.14 -36.33
N THR A 129 14.85 -20.28 -37.00
CA THR A 129 15.12 -20.43 -38.44
C THR A 129 13.84 -20.37 -39.26
N HIS A 130 12.72 -20.83 -38.69
CA HIS A 130 11.40 -20.83 -39.32
C HIS A 130 10.34 -20.20 -38.43
N ASP A 131 9.37 -19.54 -39.04
CA ASP A 131 8.20 -18.98 -38.35
C ASP A 131 7.19 -20.08 -37.94
N ALA A 132 6.08 -19.69 -37.31
CA ALA A 132 5.03 -20.60 -36.86
C ALA A 132 4.39 -21.42 -38.01
N GLU A 133 4.45 -20.94 -39.25
CA GLU A 133 3.93 -21.61 -40.44
C GLU A 133 4.96 -22.53 -41.10
N GLY A 134 6.19 -22.57 -40.57
CA GLY A 134 7.28 -23.34 -41.15
C GLY A 134 7.92 -22.68 -42.38
N LYS A 135 7.78 -21.37 -42.55
CA LYS A 135 8.51 -20.60 -43.58
C LYS A 135 9.83 -20.09 -43.03
N GLU A 136 10.86 -20.08 -43.87
CA GLU A 136 12.18 -19.56 -43.52
C GLU A 136 12.12 -18.08 -43.16
N ILE A 137 12.77 -17.72 -42.05
CA ILE A 137 12.84 -16.36 -41.57
C ILE A 137 13.80 -15.55 -42.43
N SER A 138 13.36 -14.36 -42.85
CA SER A 138 14.19 -13.46 -43.67
C SER A 138 15.47 -13.02 -42.94
N LYS A 139 16.54 -12.76 -43.71
CA LYS A 139 17.84 -12.28 -43.16
C LYS A 139 17.70 -11.01 -42.31
N GLY A 140 16.73 -10.14 -42.62
CA GLY A 140 16.46 -8.92 -41.85
C GLY A 140 15.84 -9.22 -40.48
N GLN A 141 14.89 -10.15 -40.43
CA GLN A 141 14.26 -10.59 -39.19
C GLN A 141 15.24 -11.40 -38.33
N LEU A 142 16.08 -12.24 -38.93
CA LEU A 142 17.14 -12.97 -38.23
C LEU A 142 18.10 -12.01 -37.50
N LYS A 143 18.54 -10.93 -38.16
CA LYS A 143 19.37 -9.88 -37.51
C LYS A 143 18.65 -9.20 -36.35
N LYS A 144 17.33 -9.02 -36.43
CA LYS A 144 16.52 -8.45 -35.33
C LYS A 144 16.44 -9.42 -34.15
N LEU A 145 16.24 -10.71 -34.41
CA LEU A 145 16.21 -11.76 -33.38
C LEU A 145 17.57 -11.92 -32.69
N GLN A 146 18.66 -11.84 -33.46
CA GLN A 146 20.02 -11.81 -32.90
C GLN A 146 20.24 -10.64 -31.94
N LYS A 147 19.80 -9.43 -32.31
CA LYS A 147 19.89 -8.26 -31.42
C LYS A 147 19.07 -8.44 -30.13
N LEU A 148 17.88 -9.04 -30.25
CA LEU A 148 17.03 -9.35 -29.08
C LEU A 148 17.70 -10.40 -28.17
N GLN A 149 18.32 -11.43 -28.76
CA GLN A 149 19.07 -12.44 -28.02
C GLN A 149 20.26 -11.85 -27.27
N GLN A 150 21.05 -10.98 -27.92
CA GLN A 150 22.19 -10.28 -27.29
C GLN A 150 21.74 -9.35 -26.16
N ALA A 151 20.60 -8.67 -26.32
CA ALA A 151 20.04 -7.84 -25.27
C ALA A 151 19.59 -8.69 -24.05
N GLN A 152 19.05 -9.88 -24.30
CA GLN A 152 18.69 -10.83 -23.25
C GLN A 152 19.93 -11.44 -22.59
N GLU A 153 20.98 -11.76 -23.35
CA GLU A 153 22.26 -12.26 -22.85
C GLU A 153 22.89 -11.27 -21.86
N LYS A 154 22.89 -9.96 -22.19
CA LYS A 154 23.36 -8.93 -21.25
C LYS A 154 22.57 -8.95 -19.94
N LYS A 155 21.24 -9.03 -20.01
CA LYS A 155 20.37 -9.07 -18.82
C LYS A 155 20.58 -10.35 -17.99
N TYR A 156 20.76 -11.48 -18.66
CA TYR A 156 21.01 -12.77 -18.01
C TYR A 156 22.39 -12.79 -17.33
N ASN A 157 23.42 -12.23 -17.97
CA ASN A 157 24.74 -12.08 -17.37
C ASN A 157 24.73 -11.13 -16.16
N GLU A 158 24.01 -10.02 -16.22
CA GLU A 158 23.78 -9.15 -15.06
C GLU A 158 23.08 -9.92 -13.93
N TYR A 159 22.07 -10.75 -14.24
CA TYR A 159 21.42 -11.62 -13.25
C TYR A 159 22.39 -12.62 -12.63
N LEU A 160 23.18 -13.34 -13.44
CA LEU A 160 24.20 -14.26 -12.93
C LEU A 160 25.20 -13.57 -12.00
N ALA A 161 25.65 -12.36 -12.35
CA ALA A 161 26.52 -11.57 -11.49
C ALA A 161 25.86 -11.19 -10.15
N THR A 162 24.56 -10.89 -10.12
CA THR A 162 23.84 -10.63 -8.85
C THR A 162 23.71 -11.88 -7.97
N ILE A 163 23.53 -13.06 -8.56
CA ILE A 163 23.51 -14.33 -7.82
C ILE A 163 24.89 -14.67 -7.27
N GLN A 164 25.95 -14.43 -8.05
CA GLN A 164 27.32 -14.75 -7.65
C GLN A 164 27.88 -13.78 -6.60
N ASN A 165 27.47 -12.51 -6.60
CA ASN A 165 27.86 -11.52 -5.59
C ASN A 165 26.94 -11.47 -4.37
N GLY A 166 25.79 -12.16 -4.42
CA GLY A 166 24.83 -12.28 -3.32
C GLY A 166 24.91 -13.61 -2.55
N ALA A 167 25.92 -14.44 -2.87
CA ALA A 167 26.28 -15.66 -2.15
C ALA A 167 27.41 -15.41 -1.14
#